data_AF-A0A497QMY1-F1
#
_entry.id   AF-A0A497QMY1-F1
#
_cell.length_a   1.000
_cell.length_b   1.000
_cell.length_c   1.000
_cell.angle_alpha   90.00
_cell.angle_beta   90.00
_cell.angle_gamma   90.00
#
_symmetry.space_group_name_H-M   'P 1'
#
loop_
_entity.id
_entity.type
_entity.pdbx_description
1 polymer ?
#
loop_
_entity_poly.entity_id
_entity_poly.type
_entity_poly.pdbx_seq_one_letter_code
_entity_poly.pdbx_strand_id
1 'polypeptide(L)' 'MITQEVKDLWEELGEVAINDRDEIDRPWNDFPKGTEILEIWHWFEEEFDLSVANDLMRII' A
#
# COMPACT_ATOMS: atom_id res chain seq x y z
N MET A 1 -9.40 13.45 5.89
CA MET A 1 -8.62 14.23 4.88
C MET A 1 -7.29 13.55 4.75
N ILE A 2 -6.97 12.98 3.58
CA ILE A 2 -5.71 12.26 3.35
C ILE A 2 -4.55 13.25 3.52
N THR A 3 -3.58 12.91 4.36
CA THR A 3 -2.38 13.73 4.57
C THR A 3 -1.39 13.55 3.42
N GLN A 4 -0.42 14.47 3.30
CA GLN A 4 0.65 14.29 2.32
C GLN A 4 1.52 13.08 2.68
N GLU A 5 1.75 12.83 3.96
CA GLU A 5 2.51 11.68 4.47
C GLU A 5 1.96 10.34 3.97
N VAL A 6 0.63 10.17 3.96
CA VAL A 6 -0.01 8.94 3.45
C VAL A 6 0.19 8.77 1.95
N LYS A 7 0.18 9.88 1.18
CA LYS A 7 0.42 9.82 -0.26
C LYS A 7 1.87 9.49 -0.57
N ASP A 8 2.81 10.10 0.15
CA ASP A 8 4.23 9.84 -0.01
C ASP A 8 4.54 8.36 0.31
N LEU A 9 3.92 7.81 1.37
CA LEU A 9 4.04 6.39 1.73
C LEU A 9 3.43 5.47 0.67
N TRP A 10 2.29 5.83 0.09
CA TRP A 10 1.67 5.10 -1.01
C TRP A 10 2.51 5.12 -2.29
N GLU A 11 3.11 6.26 -2.62
CA GLU A 11 4.06 6.39 -3.72
C GLU A 11 5.31 5.52 -3.49
N GLU A 12 5.82 5.46 -2.26
CA GLU A 12 6.94 4.59 -1.88
C GLU A 12 6.61 3.10 -2.08
N LEU A 13 5.40 2.67 -1.69
CA LEU A 13 4.92 1.31 -1.96
C LEU A 13 4.91 0.99 -3.45
N GLY A 14 4.55 1.96 -4.30
CA GLY A 14 4.54 1.81 -5.76
C GLY A 14 5.91 1.50 -6.38
N GLU A 15 7.01 1.81 -5.68
CA GLU A 15 8.39 1.50 -6.09
C GLU A 15 8.85 0.11 -5.62
N VAL A 16 8.03 -0.61 -4.83
CA VAL A 16 8.30 -1.98 -4.40
C VAL A 16 7.82 -2.95 -5.47
N ALA A 17 8.71 -3.79 -5.97
CA ALA A 17 8.34 -4.77 -6.99
C ALA A 17 7.46 -5.88 -6.37
N ILE A 18 6.49 -6.31 -7.17
CA ILE A 18 5.55 -7.37 -6.82
C ILE A 18 5.91 -8.61 -7.65
N ASN A 19 5.93 -9.78 -7.01
CA ASN A 19 6.22 -11.05 -7.67
C ASN A 19 4.99 -11.61 -8.40
N ASP A 20 5.11 -12.83 -8.93
CA ASP A 20 4.04 -13.52 -9.66
C ASP A 20 2.89 -14.05 -8.77
N ARG A 21 2.99 -13.87 -7.45
CA ARG A 21 2.00 -14.27 -6.44
C ARG A 21 1.34 -13.07 -5.77
N ASP A 22 1.49 -11.88 -6.34
CA ASP A 22 0.97 -10.63 -5.77
C ASP A 22 1.59 -10.28 -4.40
N GLU A 23 2.83 -10.71 -4.14
CA GLU A 23 3.57 -10.42 -2.90
C GLU A 23 4.74 -9.44 -3.13
N ILE A 24 5.07 -8.63 -2.12
CA ILE A 24 6.25 -7.74 -2.17
C ILE A 24 7.56 -8.54 -2.22
N ASP A 25 8.48 -8.15 -3.12
CA ASP A 25 9.72 -8.89 -3.37
C ASP A 25 10.89 -8.55 -2.42
N ARG A 26 10.71 -7.52 -1.60
CA ARG A 26 11.61 -7.02 -0.55
C ARG A 26 10.79 -6.52 0.65
N PRO A 27 11.36 -6.46 1.86
CA PRO A 27 10.68 -5.86 3.01
C PRO A 27 10.36 -4.39 2.79
N TRP A 28 9.25 -3.92 3.34
CA TRP A 28 8.80 -2.53 3.25
C TRP A 28 7.90 -2.17 4.44
N ASN A 29 8.13 -1.02 5.09
CA ASN A 29 7.32 -0.50 6.20
C ASN A 29 6.91 -1.56 7.25
N ASP A 30 7.91 -2.27 7.80
CA ASP A 30 7.75 -3.40 8.75
C ASP A 30 7.07 -4.67 8.21
N PHE A 31 6.55 -4.65 6.98
CA PHE A 31 6.12 -5.86 6.28
C PHE A 31 7.33 -6.64 5.75
N PRO A 32 7.42 -7.95 6.05
CA PRO A 32 8.48 -8.78 5.52
C PRO A 32 8.28 -9.03 4.02
N LYS A 33 9.38 -9.39 3.33
CA LYS A 33 9.30 -9.94 1.97
C LYS A 33 8.30 -11.11 1.93
N GLY A 34 7.45 -11.15 0.91
CA GLY A 34 6.43 -12.17 0.74
C GLY A 34 5.08 -11.81 1.34
N THR A 35 4.91 -10.61 1.90
CA THR A 35 3.58 -10.08 2.26
C THR A 35 2.76 -9.80 1.01
N GLU A 36 1.49 -10.22 1.01
CA GLU A 36 0.55 -9.97 -0.08
C GLU A 36 0.25 -8.46 -0.21
N ILE A 37 0.23 -7.93 -1.44
CA ILE A 37 -0.02 -6.51 -1.68
C ILE A 37 -1.41 -6.07 -1.19
N LEU A 38 -2.39 -6.97 -1.23
CA LEU A 38 -3.74 -6.72 -0.72
C LEU A 38 -3.79 -6.61 0.80
N GLU A 39 -2.91 -7.32 1.52
CA GLU A 39 -2.79 -7.16 2.97
C GLU A 39 -2.31 -5.76 3.32
N ILE A 40 -1.31 -5.26 2.58
CA ILE A 40 -0.79 -3.90 2.73
C ILE A 40 -1.87 -2.87 2.37
N TRP A 41 -2.67 -3.11 1.33
CA TRP A 41 -3.80 -2.25 0.99
C TRP A 41 -4.82 -2.16 2.12
N HIS A 42 -5.25 -3.29 2.68
CA HIS A 42 -6.17 -3.29 3.81
C HIS A 42 -5.59 -2.58 5.03
N TRP A 43 -4.30 -2.74 5.28
CA TRP A 43 -3.61 -1.97 6.32
C TRP A 43 -3.68 -0.46 6.08
N PHE A 44 -3.51 0.03 4.84
CA PHE A 44 -3.70 1.46 4.54
C PHE A 44 -5.12 1.94 4.86
N GLU A 45 -6.13 1.14 4.53
CA GLU A 45 -7.52 1.49 4.79
C GLU A 45 -7.83 1.55 6.29
N GLU A 46 -7.33 0.59 7.06
CA GLU A 46 -7.53 0.51 8.51
C GLU A 46 -6.72 1.55 9.30
N GLU A 47 -5.44 1.72 8.99
CA GLU A 47 -4.52 2.59 9.75
C GLU A 47 -4.84 4.08 9.54
N PHE A 48 -5.23 4.45 8.32
CA PHE A 48 -5.43 5.85 7.95
C PHE A 48 -6.90 6.26 7.78
N ASP A 49 -7.85 5.35 8.05
CA ASP A 49 -9.30 5.57 7.90
C ASP A 49 -9.64 6.17 6.53
N LEU A 50 -9.23 5.46 5.47
CA LEU A 50 -9.41 5.87 4.06
C LEU A 50 -9.79 4.68 3.18
N SER A 51 -10.16 4.96 1.93
CA SER A 51 -10.38 3.94 0.90
C SER A 51 -9.29 4.01 -0.16
N VAL A 52 -8.44 3.00 -0.28
CA VAL A 52 -7.33 3.00 -1.26
C VAL A 52 -7.83 3.28 -2.67
N ALA A 53 -8.94 2.64 -3.07
CA ALA A 53 -9.54 2.80 -4.40
C ALA A 53 -10.01 4.25 -4.67
N ASN A 54 -10.73 4.86 -3.72
CA ASN A 54 -11.31 6.19 -3.91
C ASN A 54 -10.32 7.32 -3.63
N ASP A 55 -9.53 7.18 -2.57
CA ASP A 55 -8.73 8.24 -1.97
C ASP A 55 -7.32 8.30 -2.57
N LEU A 56 -6.69 7.14 -2.84
CA LEU A 56 -5.31 7.05 -3.33
C LEU A 56 -5.24 6.76 -4.84
N MET A 57 -6.04 5.82 -5.34
CA MET A 57 -6.05 5.48 -6.77
C MET A 57 -7.00 6.36 -7.60
N ARG A 58 -8.06 6.88 -6.98
CA ARG A 58 -9.16 7.62 -7.64
C ARG A 58 -9.82 6.84 -8.77
N ILE A 59 -9.95 5.53 -8.62
CA ILE A 59 -10.63 4.66 -9.56
C ILE A 59 -11.96 4.27 -8.92
N ILE A 60 -13.05 4.60 -9.62
CA ILE A 60 -14.44 4.36 -9.22
C ILE A 60 -15.04 3.29 -10.15
#